data_AF-A0A7S4QQ12-F1
#
_entry.id   AF-A0A7S4QQ12-F1
#
_cell.length_a   1.000
_cell.length_b   1.000
_cell.length_c   1.000
_cell.angle_alpha   90.00
_cell.angle_beta   90.00
_cell.angle_gamma   90.00
#
_symmetry.space_group_name_H-M   'P 1'
#
loop_
_entity.id
_entity.type
_entity.pdbx_description
1 polymer ?
#
loop_
_entity_poly.entity_id
_entity_poly.type
_entity_poly.pdbx_seq_one_letter_code
_entity_poly.pdbx_strand_id
1 'polypeptide(L)'
;EDYCCQLALVGTQIMWTEETTRAFEEIESGSETAMKEYKKVNDDRIEKLIKCVQRNLTKDVRNKIITIITIDVHGRDIIEIFVNQKITDPTDFKWLSQLRFYWMNVPQGQNLVSYTPEESKTAVIRICDWIT
;
A
#
# COMPACT_ATOMS: atom_id res chain seq x y z
N GLU A 1 -8.25 -16.23 9.43
CA GLU A 1 -8.01 -16.93 8.14
C GLU A 1 -9.14 -16.64 7.14
N ASP A 2 -9.86 -15.53 7.34
CA ASP A 2 -11.28 -15.45 6.98
C ASP A 2 -11.52 -14.75 5.64
N TYR A 3 -10.46 -14.19 5.04
CA TYR A 3 -10.53 -13.49 3.77
C TYR A 3 -9.86 -14.29 2.64
N CYS A 4 -10.41 -14.15 1.44
CA CYS A 4 -9.77 -14.66 0.24
C CYS A 4 -8.44 -13.91 0.00
N CYS A 5 -7.47 -14.58 -0.61
CA CYS A 5 -6.13 -14.02 -0.81
C CYS A 5 -6.18 -12.68 -1.55
N GLN A 6 -6.99 -12.59 -2.60
CA GLN A 6 -7.11 -11.40 -3.44
C GLN A 6 -7.61 -10.19 -2.65
N LEU A 7 -8.62 -10.36 -1.80
CA LEU A 7 -9.14 -9.25 -0.98
C LEU A 7 -8.09 -8.78 0.05
N ALA A 8 -7.38 -9.72 0.66
CA ALA A 8 -6.29 -9.39 1.57
C ALA A 8 -5.16 -8.61 0.87
N LEU A 9 -4.78 -9.03 -0.34
CA LEU A 9 -3.73 -8.37 -1.14
C LEU A 9 -4.12 -6.94 -1.52
N VAL A 10 -5.34 -6.72 -1.98
CA VAL A 10 -5.82 -5.36 -2.31
C VAL A 10 -5.86 -4.50 -1.05
N GLY A 11 -6.33 -5.03 0.08
CA GLY A 11 -6.31 -4.33 1.36
C GLY A 11 -4.90 -3.90 1.78
N THR A 12 -3.91 -4.78 1.67
CA THR A 12 -2.51 -4.45 1.98
C THR A 12 -1.95 -3.37 1.04
N GLN A 13 -2.30 -3.40 -0.26
CA GLN A 13 -1.83 -2.40 -1.22
C GLN A 13 -2.45 -1.02 -0.99
N ILE A 14 -3.72 -0.96 -0.58
CA ILE A 14 -4.36 0.30 -0.14
C ILE A 14 -3.65 0.85 1.09
N MET A 15 -3.47 0.02 2.13
CA MET A 15 -2.80 0.44 3.36
C MET A 15 -1.38 0.95 3.08
N TRP A 16 -0.61 0.24 2.24
CA TRP A 16 0.72 0.67 1.85
C TRP A 16 0.70 2.00 1.09
N THR A 17 -0.27 2.22 0.21
CA THR A 17 -0.41 3.49 -0.52
C THR A 17 -0.72 4.65 0.43
N GLU A 18 -1.66 4.45 1.35
CA GLU A 18 -2.07 5.46 2.33
C GLU A 18 -0.93 5.84 3.28
N GLU A 19 -0.26 4.84 3.87
CA GLU A 19 0.81 5.09 4.83
C GLU A 19 2.07 5.68 4.18
N THR A 20 2.36 5.33 2.92
CA THR A 20 3.45 5.98 2.16
C THR A 20 3.11 7.45 1.88
N THR A 21 1.85 7.73 1.51
CA THR A 21 1.38 9.12 1.31
C THR A 21 1.48 9.91 2.60
N ARG A 22 1.04 9.35 3.72
CA ARG A 22 1.19 9.97 5.05
C ARG A 22 2.65 10.25 5.40
N ALA A 23 3.57 9.33 5.08
CA ALA A 23 4.99 9.56 5.31
C ALA A 23 5.53 10.76 4.51
N PHE A 24 5.06 10.99 3.28
CA PHE A 24 5.39 12.21 2.53
C PHE A 24 4.82 13.48 3.18
N GLU A 25 3.56 13.45 3.63
CA GLU A 25 2.91 14.57 4.33
C GLU A 25 3.63 14.94 5.64
N GLU A 26 4.09 13.94 6.39
CA GLU A 26 4.86 14.14 7.62
C GLU A 26 6.23 14.78 7.33
N ILE A 27 6.89 14.41 6.22
CA ILE A 27 8.14 15.06 5.78
C ILE A 27 7.89 16.53 5.43
N GLU A 28 6.83 16.81 4.67
CA GLU A 28 6.43 18.19 4.32
C GLU A 28 6.13 19.03 5.58
N SER A 29 5.56 18.39 6.60
CA SER A 29 5.29 18.98 7.92
C SER A 29 6.55 19.14 8.81
N GLY A 30 7.74 18.75 8.32
CA GLY A 30 9.02 18.94 8.99
C GLY A 30 9.62 17.70 9.66
N SER A 31 8.98 16.52 9.55
CA SER A 31 9.53 15.26 10.06
C SER A 31 10.46 14.61 9.04
N GLU A 32 11.73 15.05 9.00
CA GLU A 32 12.72 14.52 8.05
C GLU A 32 12.98 13.00 8.17
N THR A 33 12.61 12.39 9.30
CA THR A 33 12.81 10.95 9.56
C THR A 33 11.60 10.09 9.23
N ALA A 34 10.45 10.66 8.85
CA ALA A 34 9.18 9.93 8.71
C ALA A 34 9.28 8.74 7.75
N MET A 35 9.90 8.90 6.56
CA MET A 35 10.07 7.78 5.61
C MET A 35 10.95 6.66 6.19
N LYS A 36 11.98 7.02 6.97
CA LYS A 36 12.88 6.04 7.61
C LYS A 36 12.17 5.30 8.75
N GLU A 37 11.31 5.98 9.49
CA GLU A 37 10.48 5.38 10.53
C GLU A 37 9.43 4.46 9.92
N TYR A 38 8.79 4.88 8.83
CA TYR A 38 7.86 4.04 8.09
C TYR A 38 8.53 2.78 7.51
N LYS A 39 9.79 2.87 7.04
CA LYS A 39 10.56 1.67 6.64
C LYS A 39 10.66 0.66 7.80
N LYS A 40 10.94 1.11 9.02
CA LYS A 40 11.02 0.22 10.20
C LYS A 40 9.68 -0.48 10.46
N VAL A 41 8.56 0.24 10.30
CA VAL A 41 7.22 -0.35 10.42
C VAL A 41 7.01 -1.47 9.39
N ASN A 42 7.45 -1.27 8.14
CA ASN A 42 7.39 -2.30 7.12
C ASN A 42 8.25 -3.52 7.48
N ASP A 43 9.50 -3.30 7.88
CA ASP A 43 10.42 -4.37 8.30
C ASP A 43 9.82 -5.20 9.47
N ASP A 44 9.26 -4.53 10.47
CA ASP A 44 8.62 -5.19 11.62
C ASP A 44 7.37 -6.00 11.24
N ARG A 45 6.57 -5.52 10.27
CA ARG A 45 5.38 -6.23 9.78
C ARG A 45 5.76 -7.47 8.98
N ILE A 46 6.73 -7.35 8.08
CA ILE A 46 7.25 -8.48 7.29
C ILE A 46 7.82 -9.55 8.22
N GLU A 47 8.61 -9.15 9.22
CA GLU A 47 9.19 -10.07 10.22
C GLU A 47 8.10 -10.84 10.99
N LYS A 48 6.98 -10.18 11.34
CA LYS A 48 5.82 -10.85 11.95
C LYS A 48 5.17 -11.87 11.00
N LEU A 49 5.05 -11.55 9.71
CA LEU A 49 4.52 -12.47 8.71
C LEU A 49 5.45 -13.68 8.49
N ILE A 50 6.77 -13.46 8.43
CA ILE A 50 7.77 -14.54 8.34
C ILE A 50 7.65 -15.46 9.57
N LYS A 51 7.56 -14.90 10.78
CA LYS A 51 7.33 -15.70 12.00
C LYS A 51 6.01 -16.45 11.97
N CYS A 52 4.97 -15.91 11.32
CA CYS A 52 3.70 -16.59 11.15
C CYS A 52 3.85 -17.82 10.23
N VAL A 53 4.55 -17.67 9.10
CA VAL A 53 4.71 -18.74 8.09
C VAL A 53 5.53 -19.93 8.59
N GLN A 54 6.41 -19.70 9.57
CA GLN A 54 7.23 -20.71 10.24
C GLN A 54 6.42 -21.61 11.20
N ARG A 55 5.19 -21.24 11.54
CA ARG A 55 4.31 -22.04 12.40
C ARG A 55 3.63 -23.15 11.60
N ASN A 56 2.96 -24.06 12.32
CA ASN A 56 2.09 -25.05 11.71
C ASN A 56 0.85 -24.37 11.14
N LEU A 57 0.76 -24.35 9.80
CA LEU A 57 -0.34 -23.77 9.03
C LEU A 57 -0.77 -24.78 7.97
N THR A 58 -2.03 -24.70 7.55
CA THR A 58 -2.47 -25.43 6.36
C THR A 58 -1.72 -24.95 5.12
N LYS A 59 -1.60 -25.80 4.10
CA LYS A 59 -0.91 -25.45 2.84
C LYS A 59 -1.49 -24.18 2.21
N ASP A 60 -2.80 -24.04 2.24
CA ASP A 60 -3.50 -22.91 1.62
C ASP A 60 -3.22 -21.59 2.36
N VAL A 61 -3.31 -21.60 3.69
CA VAL A 61 -3.02 -20.41 4.51
C VAL A 61 -1.56 -20.01 4.40
N ARG A 62 -0.65 -21.00 4.40
CA ARG A 62 0.77 -20.77 4.16
C ARG A 62 1.01 -20.07 2.82
N ASN A 63 0.41 -20.58 1.74
CA ASN A 63 0.55 -19.97 0.42
C ASN A 63 0.01 -18.53 0.38
N LYS A 64 -1.15 -18.27 1.00
CA LYS A 64 -1.70 -16.90 1.10
C LYS A 64 -0.73 -15.94 1.79
N ILE A 65 -0.14 -16.34 2.92
CA ILE A 65 0.80 -15.51 3.67
C ILE A 65 2.08 -15.28 2.87
N ILE A 66 2.61 -16.31 2.18
CA ILE A 66 3.77 -16.16 1.29
C ILE A 66 3.49 -15.14 0.17
N THR A 67 2.30 -15.18 -0.42
CA THR A 67 1.92 -14.21 -1.45
C THR A 67 1.92 -12.78 -0.89
N ILE A 68 1.37 -12.56 0.31
CA ILE A 68 1.39 -11.24 0.96
C ILE A 68 2.84 -10.80 1.24
N ILE A 69 3.67 -11.66 1.84
CA ILE A 69 5.09 -11.35 2.11
C ILE A 69 5.81 -10.93 0.84
N THR A 70 5.54 -11.59 -0.29
CA THR A 70 6.18 -11.28 -1.58
C THR A 70 5.88 -9.84 -2.02
N ILE A 71 4.63 -9.39 -1.88
CA ILE A 71 4.22 -8.03 -2.22
C ILE A 71 4.76 -7.01 -1.20
N ASP A 72 4.68 -7.31 0.09
CA ASP A 72 5.16 -6.42 1.14
C ASP A 72 6.68 -6.19 1.07
N VAL A 73 7.46 -7.24 0.74
CA VAL A 73 8.90 -7.14 0.49
C VAL A 73 9.18 -6.18 -0.66
N HIS A 74 8.45 -6.28 -1.77
CA HIS A 74 8.58 -5.34 -2.88
C HIS A 74 8.26 -3.90 -2.44
N GLY A 75 7.15 -3.69 -1.74
CA GLY A 75 6.78 -2.37 -1.22
C GLY A 75 7.85 -1.78 -0.29
N ARG A 76 8.41 -2.60 0.61
CA ARG A 76 9.50 -2.20 1.52
C ARG A 76 10.78 -1.84 0.77
N ASP A 77 11.13 -2.57 -0.29
CA ASP A 77 12.31 -2.27 -1.12
C ASP A 77 12.16 -0.91 -1.83
N ILE A 78 10.95 -0.54 -2.25
CA ILE A 78 10.65 0.79 -2.78
C ILE A 78 10.83 1.88 -1.71
N ILE A 79 10.34 1.66 -0.48
CA ILE A 79 10.55 2.60 0.63
C ILE A 79 12.05 2.72 0.97
N GLU A 80 12.81 1.63 0.89
CA GLU A 80 14.26 1.68 1.05
C GLU A 80 14.94 2.55 -0.02
N ILE A 81 14.50 2.47 -1.27
CA ILE A 81 14.94 3.37 -2.34
C ILE A 81 14.62 4.83 -1.97
N PHE A 82 13.42 5.11 -1.45
CA PHE A 82 13.05 6.48 -1.06
C PHE A 82 13.95 7.03 0.04
N VAL A 83 14.25 6.22 1.07
CA VAL A 83 15.17 6.60 2.15
C VAL A 83 16.58 6.84 1.62
N ASN A 84 17.12 5.90 0.83
CA ASN A 84 18.49 5.94 0.36
C ASN A 84 18.74 7.10 -0.62
N GLN A 85 17.75 7.42 -1.44
CA GLN A 85 17.84 8.49 -2.44
C GLN A 85 17.21 9.81 -1.98
N LYS A 86 16.76 9.88 -0.71
CA LYS A 86 16.13 11.06 -0.11
C LYS A 86 14.96 11.59 -0.93
N ILE A 87 14.07 10.69 -1.36
CA ILE A 87 12.84 11.06 -2.05
C ILE A 87 11.86 11.59 -1.00
N THR A 88 11.57 12.88 -1.07
CA THR A 88 10.71 13.59 -0.12
C THR A 88 9.48 14.22 -0.80
N ASP A 89 9.44 14.22 -2.12
CA ASP A 89 8.38 14.84 -2.91
C ASP A 89 7.43 13.75 -3.47
N PRO A 90 6.12 13.81 -3.19
CA PRO A 90 5.14 12.86 -3.73
C PRO A 90 4.89 13.02 -5.24
N THR A 91 5.53 13.99 -5.90
CA THR A 91 5.55 14.11 -7.37
C THR A 91 6.74 13.41 -8.02
N ASP A 92 7.67 12.84 -7.24
CA ASP A 92 8.82 12.11 -7.78
C ASP A 92 8.38 10.89 -8.58
N PHE A 93 8.99 10.71 -9.76
CA PHE A 93 8.63 9.63 -10.67
C PHE A 93 8.79 8.22 -10.06
N LYS A 94 9.71 8.02 -9.10
CA LYS A 94 9.86 6.72 -8.44
C LYS A 94 8.63 6.35 -7.64
N TRP A 95 7.94 7.32 -7.05
CA TRP A 95 6.65 7.12 -6.42
C TRP A 95 5.53 7.05 -7.47
N LEU A 96 5.53 7.96 -8.44
CA LEU A 96 4.48 8.01 -9.48
C LEU A 96 4.42 6.77 -10.37
N SER A 97 5.54 6.06 -10.57
CA SER A 97 5.61 4.81 -11.34
C SER A 97 5.06 3.58 -10.63
N GLN A 98 4.75 3.67 -9.33
CA GLN A 98 4.15 2.56 -8.59
C GLN A 98 2.64 2.47 -8.83
N LEU A 99 2.07 1.27 -8.74
CA LEU A 99 0.62 1.09 -8.65
C LEU A 99 0.14 1.54 -7.27
N ARG A 100 -0.79 2.49 -7.24
CA ARG A 100 -1.30 3.11 -6.02
C ARG A 100 -2.81 2.93 -5.92
N PHE A 101 -3.28 2.55 -4.74
CA PHE A 101 -4.67 2.20 -4.50
C PHE A 101 -5.27 3.18 -3.49
N TYR A 102 -6.35 3.85 -3.88
CA TYR A 102 -6.98 4.89 -3.09
C TYR A 102 -8.44 4.59 -2.84
N TRP A 103 -8.95 4.99 -1.67
CA TRP A 103 -10.37 5.18 -1.47
C TRP A 103 -10.74 6.60 -1.86
N MET A 104 -11.64 6.74 -2.83
CA MET A 104 -12.18 8.05 -3.25
C MET A 104 -13.65 8.16 -2.90
N ASN A 105 -14.04 9.32 -2.35
CA ASN A 105 -15.44 9.71 -2.30
C ASN A 105 -15.79 10.24 -3.70
N VAL A 106 -16.77 9.66 -4.37
CA VAL A 106 -17.20 10.15 -5.69
C VAL A 106 -18.16 11.33 -5.48
N PRO A 107 -17.83 12.55 -5.93
CA PRO A 107 -18.77 13.66 -5.92
C PRO A 107 -19.91 13.38 -6.91
N GLN A 108 -21.13 13.84 -6.59
CA GLN A 108 -22.31 13.68 -7.45
C GLN A 108 -22.03 14.11 -8.90
N GLY A 109 -22.26 13.22 -9.87
CA GLY A 109 -22.31 13.54 -11.30
C GLY A 109 -21.14 13.11 -12.20
N GLN A 110 -20.11 12.43 -11.69
CA GLN A 110 -18.96 11.95 -12.49
C GLN A 110 -18.84 10.41 -12.60
N ASN A 111 -19.94 9.66 -12.42
CA ASN A 111 -19.90 8.21 -12.45
C ASN A 111 -19.55 7.65 -13.85
N LEU A 112 -18.40 6.96 -13.96
CA LEU A 112 -18.06 6.08 -15.09
C LEU A 112 -18.69 4.68 -15.00
N VAL A 113 -19.27 4.33 -13.84
CA VAL A 113 -19.95 3.05 -13.60
C VAL A 113 -21.35 3.32 -13.05
N SER A 114 -22.36 2.71 -13.69
CA SER A 114 -23.79 3.06 -13.58
C SER A 114 -24.49 2.73 -12.25
N TYR A 115 -23.77 2.29 -11.22
CA TYR A 115 -24.38 1.90 -9.95
C TYR A 115 -23.46 2.15 -8.75
N THR A 116 -23.45 3.38 -8.26
CA THR A 116 -22.85 3.72 -6.96
C THR A 116 -23.84 4.57 -6.15
N PRO A 117 -24.24 4.11 -4.94
CA PRO A 117 -25.06 4.91 -4.01
C PRO A 117 -24.39 6.23 -3.64
N GLU A 118 -25.21 7.23 -3.23
CA GLU A 118 -24.84 8.64 -3.04
C GLU A 118 -23.67 8.90 -2.06
N GLU A 119 -23.31 7.93 -1.21
CA GLU A 119 -22.20 8.00 -0.25
C GLU A 119 -21.20 6.82 -0.39
N SER A 120 -21.11 6.24 -1.59
CA SER A 120 -20.22 5.08 -1.80
C SER A 120 -18.76 5.50 -1.95
N LYS A 121 -17.89 4.98 -1.08
CA LYS A 121 -16.44 5.00 -1.31
C LYS A 121 -16.12 4.02 -2.44
N THR A 122 -15.40 4.50 -3.45
CA THR A 122 -14.93 3.67 -4.56
C THR A 122 -13.42 3.46 -4.44
N ALA A 123 -12.97 2.23 -4.64
CA ALA A 123 -11.55 1.93 -4.76
C ALA A 123 -11.09 2.31 -6.16
N VAL A 124 -10.04 3.12 -6.25
CA VAL A 124 -9.48 3.63 -7.51
C VAL A 124 -8.00 3.31 -7.56
N ILE A 125 -7.54 2.80 -8.69
CA ILE A 125 -6.14 2.46 -8.93
C ILE A 125 -5.53 3.54 -9.80
N ARG A 126 -4.33 4.00 -9.45
CA ARG A 126 -3.55 4.98 -10.21
C ARG A 126 -2.15 4.45 -10.52
N ILE A 127 -1.65 4.79 -11.70
CA ILE A 127 -0.24 4.63 -12.08
C ILE A 127 0.14 5.81 -12.97
N CYS A 128 1.22 6.51 -12.66
CA CYS A 128 1.60 7.76 -13.31
C CYS A 128 0.40 8.73 -13.41
N ASP A 129 -0.01 9.05 -14.64
CA ASP A 129 -1.13 9.90 -15.05
C ASP A 129 -2.44 9.12 -15.30
N TRP A 130 -2.41 7.79 -15.24
CA TRP A 130 -3.56 6.93 -15.54
C TRP A 130 -4.35 6.53 -14.28
N ILE A 131 -5.67 6.36 -14.45
CA ILE A 131 -6.64 6.04 -13.39
C ILE A 131 -7.70 5.05 -13.91
N THR A 132 -8.11 4.08 -13.08
CA THR A 132 -9.22 3.13 -13.35
C THR A 132 -10.55 3.59 -12.82
#